data_AF-A0A0C4DX92-F1
#
_entry.id   AF-A0A0C4DX92-F1
#
_cell.length_a   1.000
_cell.length_b   1.000
_cell.length_c   1.000
_cell.angle_alpha   90.00
_cell.angle_beta   90.00
_cell.angle_gamma   90.00
#
_symmetry.space_group_name_H-M   'P 1'
#
loop_
_entity.id
_entity.type
_entity.pdbx_description
1 polymer ?
#
loop_
_entity_poly.entity_id
_entity_poly.type
_entity_poly.pdbx_seq_one_letter_code
_entity_poly.pdbx_strand_id
1 'polypeptide(L)'
;MRHVFLTLYPGERYDLGEFDQKGSVATKWGTKEELKRLCSNAKENGVGIYWDAVLNHKFAADHKEKCPAAEVDEQDRNKFISDKYEITAWVGFDFPGRNGKYSEQKYHWYHFSGVDFNEANGKKAIYKIMGDQNQGWAEDGDVDSEKGNYDYLMGSDLDYSHPEVEKDVLNWGAWLAGELPLAGIRFDAVKHYSEDFLRKFISMMDDKYGRGWFFVGEFWKDSLNDMSRYLARMGKKFSLFDVPLVYNFSQISQGNSADMRKVFDDTLVQREPVNAVTLVMNHDTQPYQALEAPIADWFKPLAYALILLRTSGYPCVWYGDLYGIKGEHPFPPSCWGALPKLMLARKLYAYGEQADYFDYQTCLGWVKYGTWDRPHGCAVVLSNAGPGEKRMHVGEMHAGERWTDVLGWSDREVEIGRDGFGVFRCGQCSVSVYVNKDAKGRERFSEHFDTNIYDE
;
A
#
# COMPACT_ATOMS: atom_id res chain seq x y z
N MET A 1 7.18 5.42 -12.48
CA MET A 1 6.28 5.61 -11.33
C MET A 1 5.15 6.50 -11.82
N ARG A 2 3.88 6.14 -11.63
CA ARG A 2 2.75 6.97 -12.06
C ARG A 2 1.99 7.59 -10.89
N HIS A 3 2.16 7.07 -9.67
CA HIS A 3 1.42 7.54 -8.50
C HIS A 3 2.23 7.44 -7.20
N VAL A 4 1.89 8.27 -6.20
CA VAL A 4 2.53 8.35 -4.86
C VAL A 4 1.44 8.46 -3.77
N PHE A 5 1.67 7.87 -2.59
CA PHE A 5 0.78 7.94 -1.42
C PHE A 5 1.21 9.04 -0.43
N LEU A 6 0.26 9.75 0.21
CA LEU A 6 0.52 10.79 1.21
C LEU A 6 -0.36 10.63 2.45
N THR A 7 0.24 10.62 3.64
CA THR A 7 -0.47 10.42 4.92
C THR A 7 -0.44 11.64 5.82
N LEU A 8 -1.59 12.07 6.35
CA LEU A 8 -1.69 13.06 7.42
C LEU A 8 -2.20 12.43 8.72
N TYR A 9 -1.83 13.03 9.85
CA TYR A 9 -2.20 12.54 11.18
C TYR A 9 -3.74 12.62 11.43
N PRO A 10 -4.37 11.60 12.06
CA PRO A 10 -5.84 11.43 12.09
C PRO A 10 -6.62 12.35 13.05
N GLY A 11 -5.96 13.32 13.69
CA GLY A 11 -6.62 14.20 14.65
C GLY A 11 -7.74 15.03 14.03
N GLU A 12 -7.52 15.57 12.84
CA GLU A 12 -8.48 16.45 12.16
C GLU A 12 -8.34 16.37 10.63
N ARG A 13 -9.45 16.05 9.95
CA ARG A 13 -9.43 15.72 8.52
C ARG A 13 -9.45 16.93 7.59
N TYR A 14 -10.01 18.05 8.06
CA TYR A 14 -10.14 19.29 7.29
C TYR A 14 -8.94 20.24 7.45
N ASP A 15 -7.97 19.89 8.29
CA ASP A 15 -6.74 20.65 8.47
C ASP A 15 -5.58 19.97 7.74
N LEU A 16 -5.18 20.54 6.61
CA LEU A 16 -4.06 20.04 5.80
C LEU A 16 -2.74 20.73 6.18
N GLY A 17 -2.64 21.24 7.40
CA GLY A 17 -1.55 22.11 7.84
C GLY A 17 -1.82 23.59 7.49
N GLU A 18 -3.04 24.04 7.74
CA GLU A 18 -3.53 25.40 7.46
C GLU A 18 -3.81 26.19 8.75
N PHE A 19 -4.21 25.52 9.84
CA PHE A 19 -4.65 26.18 11.07
C PHE A 19 -3.69 25.93 12.23
N ASP A 20 -3.56 26.90 13.13
CA ASP A 20 -2.77 26.73 14.35
C ASP A 20 -3.54 25.85 15.34
N GLN A 21 -3.23 24.55 15.30
CA GLN A 21 -3.86 23.54 16.13
C GLN A 21 -2.84 22.52 16.61
N LYS A 22 -3.02 22.05 17.85
CA LYS A 22 -2.11 21.09 18.49
C LYS A 22 -0.64 21.57 18.51
N GLY A 23 -0.44 22.88 18.57
CA GLY A 23 0.88 23.52 18.77
C GLY A 23 1.67 23.80 17.49
N SER A 24 1.08 23.65 16.30
CA SER A 24 1.72 23.99 15.02
C SER A 24 0.67 24.29 13.96
N VAL A 25 1.02 25.15 12.99
CA VAL A 25 0.26 25.27 11.74
C VAL A 25 0.60 24.13 10.78
N ALA A 26 1.88 23.82 10.62
CA ALA A 26 2.32 22.77 9.72
C ALA A 26 2.08 21.39 10.34
N THR A 27 1.72 20.42 9.49
CA THR A 27 1.81 19.00 9.84
C THR A 27 3.28 18.58 9.91
N LYS A 28 3.54 17.32 10.28
CA LYS A 28 4.89 16.73 10.18
C LYS A 28 5.53 16.92 8.78
N TRP A 29 4.71 16.98 7.73
CA TRP A 29 5.16 16.99 6.35
C TRP A 29 5.20 18.40 5.74
N GLY A 30 4.73 19.41 6.47
CA GLY A 30 4.63 20.79 5.98
C GLY A 30 3.20 21.33 6.00
N THR A 31 3.04 22.45 5.31
CA THR A 31 1.82 23.26 5.22
C THR A 31 0.93 22.85 4.06
N LYS A 32 -0.34 23.28 4.10
CA LYS A 32 -1.31 23.07 3.00
C LYS A 32 -0.81 23.62 1.66
N GLU A 33 -0.12 24.76 1.66
CA GLU A 33 0.41 25.38 0.44
C GLU A 33 1.59 24.59 -0.15
N GLU A 34 2.46 24.02 0.69
CA GLU A 34 3.52 23.11 0.24
C GLU A 34 2.95 21.84 -0.39
N LEU A 35 1.92 21.27 0.23
CA LEU A 35 1.19 20.13 -0.30
C LEU A 35 0.54 20.43 -1.66
N LYS A 36 -0.09 21.61 -1.81
CA LYS A 36 -0.67 22.05 -3.10
C LYS A 36 0.40 22.20 -4.19
N ARG A 37 1.58 22.73 -3.85
CA ARG A 37 2.72 22.80 -4.78
C ARG A 37 3.21 21.40 -5.18
N LEU A 38 3.36 20.49 -4.22
CA LEU A 38 3.73 19.09 -4.50
C LEU A 38 2.75 18.44 -5.48
N CYS A 39 1.45 18.54 -5.21
CA CYS A 39 0.42 17.97 -6.07
C CYS A 39 0.42 18.57 -7.49
N SER A 40 0.66 19.88 -7.60
CA SER A 40 0.75 20.57 -8.89
C SER A 40 1.98 20.10 -9.68
N ASN A 41 3.15 20.07 -9.04
CA ASN A 41 4.39 19.58 -9.65
C ASN A 41 4.27 18.11 -10.09
N ALA A 42 3.66 17.27 -9.27
CA ALA A 42 3.42 15.86 -9.62
C ALA A 42 2.55 15.75 -10.88
N LYS A 43 1.44 16.50 -10.94
CA LYS A 43 0.53 16.51 -12.08
C LYS A 43 1.21 16.99 -13.36
N GLU A 44 2.01 18.06 -13.30
CA GLU A 44 2.78 18.57 -14.45
C GLU A 44 3.77 17.53 -14.99
N ASN A 45 4.28 16.65 -14.12
CA ASN A 45 5.17 15.55 -14.48
C ASN A 45 4.42 14.24 -14.80
N GLY A 46 3.09 14.28 -14.93
CA GLY A 46 2.26 13.10 -15.24
C GLY A 46 2.23 12.06 -14.13
N VAL A 47 2.43 12.47 -12.89
CA VAL A 47 2.34 11.65 -11.67
C VAL A 47 1.07 12.03 -10.92
N GLY A 48 0.15 11.08 -10.73
CA GLY A 48 -1.01 11.28 -9.88
C GLY A 48 -0.70 11.10 -8.39
N ILE A 49 -1.50 11.70 -7.52
CA ILE A 49 -1.34 11.58 -6.07
C ILE A 49 -2.50 10.79 -5.51
N TYR A 50 -2.20 9.81 -4.66
CA TYR A 50 -3.16 9.05 -3.89
C TYR A 50 -3.14 9.54 -2.45
N TRP A 51 -4.30 9.94 -1.94
CA TRP A 51 -4.43 10.39 -0.56
C TRP A 51 -4.54 9.20 0.39
N ASP A 52 -3.90 9.25 1.55
CA ASP A 52 -4.09 8.25 2.59
C ASP A 52 -5.22 8.68 3.55
N ALA A 53 -6.29 7.89 3.58
CA ALA A 53 -7.50 8.14 4.35
C ALA A 53 -7.52 7.26 5.61
N VAL A 54 -7.19 7.86 6.75
CA VAL A 54 -7.36 7.25 8.07
C VAL A 54 -8.77 7.54 8.59
N LEU A 55 -9.62 6.54 8.46
CA LEU A 55 -11.06 6.67 8.66
C LEU A 55 -11.57 5.96 9.92
N ASN A 56 -10.85 4.95 10.41
CA ASN A 56 -11.26 4.14 11.56
C ASN A 56 -11.49 4.94 12.85
N HIS A 57 -10.51 5.74 13.25
CA HIS A 57 -10.46 6.33 14.58
C HIS A 57 -10.03 7.80 14.56
N LYS A 58 -10.20 8.47 15.70
CA LYS A 58 -9.68 9.80 15.96
C LYS A 58 -8.77 9.78 17.20
N PHE A 59 -7.72 10.58 17.16
CA PHE A 59 -6.79 10.79 18.26
C PHE A 59 -6.70 12.26 18.66
N ALA A 60 -6.18 12.53 19.85
CA ALA A 60 -5.94 13.87 20.38
C ALA A 60 -7.22 14.73 20.47
N ALA A 61 -8.26 14.19 21.13
CA ALA A 61 -9.44 14.96 21.51
C ALA A 61 -9.07 16.25 22.26
N ASP A 62 -9.90 17.29 22.12
CA ASP A 62 -9.73 18.59 22.77
C ASP A 62 -10.10 18.53 24.25
N HIS A 63 -11.14 17.75 24.58
CA HIS A 63 -11.59 17.56 25.96
C HIS A 63 -12.14 16.16 26.20
N LYS A 64 -12.32 15.88 27.49
CA LYS A 64 -12.88 14.63 28.00
C LYS A 64 -14.39 14.77 28.16
N GLU A 65 -15.10 13.68 27.93
CA GLU A 65 -16.54 13.59 28.23
C GLU A 65 -16.81 12.38 29.10
N LYS A 66 -17.87 12.47 29.90
CA LYS A 66 -18.42 11.33 30.62
C LYS A 66 -19.37 10.59 29.70
N CYS A 67 -19.19 9.29 29.55
CA CYS A 67 -20.07 8.47 28.76
C CYS A 67 -20.35 7.12 29.43
N PRO A 68 -21.55 6.55 29.22
CA PRO A 68 -21.83 5.19 29.63
C PRO A 68 -21.09 4.21 28.72
N ALA A 69 -20.38 3.25 29.31
CA ALA A 69 -19.66 2.21 28.59
C ALA A 69 -19.64 0.89 29.38
N ALA A 70 -19.27 -0.19 28.72
CA ALA A 70 -18.96 -1.46 29.36
C ALA A 70 -17.67 -2.04 28.77
N GLU A 71 -16.93 -2.77 29.58
CA GLU A 71 -15.73 -3.47 29.14
C GLU A 71 -16.13 -4.71 28.34
N VAL A 72 -15.40 -4.96 27.24
CA VAL A 72 -15.55 -6.16 26.42
C VAL A 72 -14.27 -6.98 26.40
N ASP A 73 -14.42 -8.27 26.12
CA ASP A 73 -13.31 -9.22 26.05
C ASP A 73 -12.38 -8.89 24.86
N GLU A 74 -11.07 -8.87 25.10
CA GLU A 74 -10.09 -8.57 24.05
C GLU A 74 -10.04 -9.62 22.93
N GLN A 75 -10.51 -10.84 23.20
CA GLN A 75 -10.55 -11.95 22.25
C GLN A 75 -11.93 -12.15 21.61
N ASP A 76 -12.97 -11.51 22.16
CA ASP A 76 -14.34 -11.53 21.63
C ASP A 76 -15.09 -10.25 22.01
N ARG A 77 -15.12 -9.26 21.10
CA ARG A 77 -15.62 -7.90 21.41
C ARG A 77 -17.14 -7.86 21.51
N ASN A 78 -17.81 -8.98 21.21
CA ASN A 78 -19.24 -9.17 21.44
C ASN A 78 -19.55 -9.62 22.89
N LYS A 79 -18.53 -10.00 23.66
CA LYS A 79 -18.68 -10.48 25.03
C LYS A 79 -18.36 -9.38 26.05
N PHE A 80 -19.37 -8.93 26.76
CA PHE A 80 -19.19 -8.03 27.91
C PHE A 80 -18.53 -8.75 29.08
N ILE A 81 -17.56 -8.08 29.71
CA ILE A 81 -16.85 -8.55 30.91
C ILE A 81 -17.08 -7.64 32.12
N SER A 82 -17.86 -6.58 31.96
CA SER A 82 -18.38 -5.75 33.05
C SER A 82 -19.85 -5.39 32.81
N ASP A 83 -20.53 -4.94 33.86
CA ASP A 83 -21.77 -4.18 33.71
C ASP A 83 -21.50 -2.82 33.06
N LYS A 84 -22.56 -2.13 32.64
CA LYS A 84 -22.49 -0.75 32.14
C LYS A 84 -22.21 0.22 33.29
N TYR A 85 -21.21 1.09 33.12
CA TYR A 85 -20.88 2.15 34.07
C TYR A 85 -20.38 3.41 33.35
N GLU A 86 -20.28 4.52 34.09
CA GLU A 86 -19.77 5.78 33.54
C GLU A 86 -18.24 5.77 33.51
N ILE A 87 -17.67 6.07 32.34
CA ILE A 87 -16.24 6.32 32.17
C ILE A 87 -15.99 7.79 31.83
N THR A 88 -14.74 8.24 31.97
CA THR A 88 -14.29 9.52 31.42
C THR A 88 -13.34 9.26 30.25
N ALA A 89 -13.74 9.66 29.04
CA ALA A 89 -13.05 9.32 27.81
C ALA A 89 -12.64 10.56 27.01
N TRP A 90 -11.57 10.47 26.24
CA TRP A 90 -11.08 11.51 25.33
C TRP A 90 -11.85 11.45 23.99
N VAL A 91 -13.02 12.09 23.94
CA VAL A 91 -13.97 11.98 22.81
C VAL A 91 -14.58 13.32 22.38
N GLY A 92 -14.23 14.43 23.04
CA GLY A 92 -14.67 15.75 22.65
C GLY A 92 -13.74 16.40 21.62
N PHE A 93 -14.25 16.68 20.41
CA PHE A 93 -13.48 17.36 19.37
C PHE A 93 -14.23 18.62 18.91
N ASP A 94 -13.63 19.78 19.16
CA ASP A 94 -14.19 21.10 18.88
C ASP A 94 -13.48 21.81 17.72
N PHE A 95 -12.22 21.44 17.43
CA PHE A 95 -11.40 22.03 16.36
C PHE A 95 -11.29 23.57 16.44
N PRO A 96 -10.84 24.12 17.58
CA PRO A 96 -10.92 25.56 17.84
C PRO A 96 -10.09 26.43 16.88
N GLY A 97 -8.97 25.92 16.34
CA GLY A 97 -8.15 26.70 15.40
C GLY A 97 -8.75 26.80 14.01
N ARG A 98 -9.46 25.75 13.55
CA ARG A 98 -10.23 25.78 12.29
C ARG A 98 -11.53 26.58 12.44
N ASN A 99 -12.12 26.60 13.63
CA ASN A 99 -13.28 27.43 14.00
C ASN A 99 -14.44 27.34 12.98
N GLY A 100 -14.83 26.11 12.62
CA GLY A 100 -15.95 25.86 11.71
C GLY A 100 -15.66 26.04 10.22
N LYS A 101 -14.45 26.47 9.83
CA LYS A 101 -14.09 26.57 8.40
C LYS A 101 -14.11 25.18 7.76
N TYR A 102 -14.72 25.07 6.57
CA TYR A 102 -14.97 23.83 5.81
C TYR A 102 -16.03 22.86 6.40
N SER A 103 -16.12 22.68 7.72
CA SER A 103 -17.15 21.86 8.37
C SER A 103 -17.49 22.38 9.78
N GLU A 104 -18.77 22.43 10.15
CA GLU A 104 -19.18 22.80 11.52
C GLU A 104 -19.25 21.58 12.46
N GLN A 105 -18.96 20.37 11.97
CA GLN A 105 -19.07 19.15 12.76
C GLN A 105 -18.14 19.17 13.98
N LYS A 106 -18.73 18.87 15.13
CA LYS A 106 -18.05 18.58 16.39
C LYS A 106 -18.28 17.12 16.74
N TYR A 107 -17.30 16.49 17.39
CA TYR A 107 -17.43 15.11 17.83
C TYR A 107 -17.57 15.03 19.33
N HIS A 108 -18.34 14.05 19.78
CA HIS A 108 -18.79 13.80 21.14
C HIS A 108 -18.84 12.30 21.34
N TRP A 109 -18.97 11.83 22.58
CA TRP A 109 -18.95 10.39 22.88
C TRP A 109 -19.93 9.55 22.05
N TYR A 110 -21.10 10.07 21.67
CA TYR A 110 -22.10 9.33 20.90
C TYR A 110 -21.75 9.16 19.41
N HIS A 111 -20.68 9.81 18.94
CA HIS A 111 -20.14 9.63 17.59
C HIS A 111 -19.11 8.49 17.50
N PHE A 112 -18.85 7.79 18.61
CA PHE A 112 -17.84 6.75 18.70
C PHE A 112 -18.41 5.45 19.25
N SER A 113 -18.04 4.32 18.66
CA SER A 113 -18.45 2.98 19.08
C SER A 113 -17.67 2.52 20.32
N GLY A 114 -16.42 2.94 20.48
CA GLY A 114 -15.55 2.53 21.59
C GLY A 114 -14.29 3.36 21.82
N VAL A 115 -13.66 3.10 22.97
CA VAL A 115 -12.37 3.68 23.42
C VAL A 115 -11.55 2.66 24.22
N ASP A 116 -10.26 2.91 24.44
CA ASP A 116 -9.35 1.99 25.18
C ASP A 116 -8.91 2.48 26.58
N PHE A 117 -9.33 3.67 26.99
CA PHE A 117 -8.82 4.29 28.21
C PHE A 117 -9.91 5.01 29.00
N ASN A 118 -10.03 4.66 30.28
CA ASN A 118 -10.85 5.37 31.24
C ASN A 118 -9.97 6.29 32.08
N GLU A 119 -10.07 7.59 31.85
CA GLU A 119 -9.30 8.60 32.56
C GLU A 119 -9.62 8.65 34.05
N ALA A 120 -10.87 8.35 34.45
CA ALA A 120 -11.30 8.50 35.84
C ALA A 120 -10.53 7.59 36.81
N ASN A 121 -10.07 6.43 36.33
CA ASN A 121 -9.35 5.44 37.13
C ASN A 121 -8.01 5.00 36.49
N GLY A 122 -7.64 5.55 35.33
CA GLY A 122 -6.41 5.22 34.61
C GLY A 122 -6.38 3.81 34.01
N LYS A 123 -7.53 3.15 33.88
CA LYS A 123 -7.60 1.76 33.42
C LYS A 123 -7.64 1.67 31.90
N LYS A 124 -6.71 0.87 31.35
CA LYS A 124 -6.73 0.40 29.96
C LYS A 124 -7.60 -0.85 29.84
N ALA A 125 -8.58 -0.83 28.97
CA ALA A 125 -9.44 -1.94 28.57
C ALA A 125 -10.21 -1.53 27.30
N ILE A 126 -10.78 -2.46 26.55
CA ILE A 126 -11.67 -2.10 25.44
C ILE A 126 -13.03 -1.76 26.02
N TYR A 127 -13.44 -0.50 25.91
CA TYR A 127 -14.73 0.00 26.35
C TYR A 127 -15.64 0.19 25.16
N LYS A 128 -16.72 -0.59 25.10
CA LYS A 128 -17.83 -0.34 24.19
C LYS A 128 -18.69 0.78 24.77
N ILE A 129 -18.88 1.86 24.02
CA ILE A 129 -19.77 2.95 24.42
C ILE A 129 -21.23 2.46 24.30
N MET A 130 -22.08 2.84 25.26
CA MET A 130 -23.43 2.30 25.40
C MET A 130 -24.43 3.38 25.81
N GLY A 131 -24.86 4.21 24.86
CA GLY A 131 -25.88 5.23 25.10
C GLY A 131 -26.96 5.26 24.02
N ASP A 132 -28.06 5.96 24.29
CA ASP A 132 -29.27 5.92 23.44
C ASP A 132 -29.04 6.47 22.02
N GLN A 133 -27.97 7.25 21.82
CA GLN A 133 -27.56 7.81 20.54
C GLN A 133 -26.44 7.03 19.85
N ASN A 134 -26.01 5.91 20.44
CA ASN A 134 -24.91 5.09 19.93
C ASN A 134 -25.43 3.70 19.55
N GLN A 135 -25.07 3.22 18.35
CA GLN A 135 -25.50 1.88 17.91
C GLN A 135 -24.48 0.78 18.29
N GLY A 136 -23.30 1.16 18.76
CA GLY A 136 -22.23 0.26 19.17
C GLY A 136 -21.31 -0.10 18.01
N TRP A 137 -20.86 -1.36 17.98
CA TRP A 137 -20.01 -1.85 16.91
C TRP A 137 -20.75 -1.89 15.58
N ALA A 138 -20.01 -1.73 14.47
CA ALA A 138 -20.50 -2.07 13.15
C ALA A 138 -21.08 -3.49 13.12
N GLU A 139 -22.13 -3.69 12.31
CA GLU A 139 -22.86 -4.97 12.25
C GLU A 139 -21.95 -6.13 11.81
N ASP A 140 -22.27 -7.34 12.29
CA ASP A 140 -21.53 -8.54 11.93
C ASP A 140 -21.53 -8.76 10.40
N GLY A 141 -20.33 -8.96 9.85
CA GLY A 141 -20.15 -9.09 8.40
C GLY A 141 -20.05 -7.76 7.66
N ASP A 142 -20.09 -6.63 8.35
CA ASP A 142 -19.70 -5.30 7.83
C ASP A 142 -18.29 -4.87 8.27
N VAL A 143 -17.66 -5.67 9.13
CA VAL A 143 -16.24 -5.60 9.54
C VAL A 143 -15.67 -7.02 9.64
N ASP A 144 -14.35 -7.15 9.81
CA ASP A 144 -13.73 -8.47 9.99
C ASP A 144 -14.19 -9.14 11.29
N SER A 145 -14.40 -10.46 11.22
CA SER A 145 -14.91 -11.27 12.34
C SER A 145 -13.82 -11.78 13.28
N GLU A 146 -12.54 -11.48 13.02
CA GLU A 146 -11.47 -11.68 13.98
C GLU A 146 -11.86 -11.05 15.32
N LYS A 147 -11.57 -11.75 16.43
CA LYS A 147 -11.96 -11.30 17.78
C LYS A 147 -13.48 -11.10 17.95
N GLY A 148 -14.29 -11.88 17.24
CA GLY A 148 -15.75 -11.81 17.25
C GLY A 148 -16.27 -10.70 16.34
N ASN A 149 -15.82 -9.48 16.59
CA ASN A 149 -16.08 -8.29 15.79
C ASN A 149 -14.84 -7.37 15.91
N TYR A 150 -14.22 -7.01 14.79
CA TYR A 150 -12.98 -6.25 14.77
C TYR A 150 -13.14 -4.77 14.40
N ASP A 151 -14.29 -4.17 14.68
CA ASP A 151 -14.52 -2.72 14.54
C ASP A 151 -13.50 -1.94 15.38
N TYR A 152 -13.49 -2.16 16.70
CA TYR A 152 -12.53 -1.48 17.57
C TYR A 152 -11.08 -1.89 17.30
N LEU A 153 -10.27 -0.92 16.85
CA LEU A 153 -8.83 -1.05 16.72
C LEU A 153 -8.06 -0.27 17.79
N MET A 154 -8.25 1.06 17.84
CA MET A 154 -7.52 1.96 18.75
C MET A 154 -8.16 3.36 18.81
N GLY A 155 -7.84 4.12 19.86
CA GLY A 155 -8.25 5.52 19.97
C GLY A 155 -9.76 5.71 20.17
N SER A 156 -10.32 6.79 19.63
CA SER A 156 -11.77 7.01 19.59
C SER A 156 -12.33 6.42 18.28
N ASP A 157 -12.93 5.25 18.36
CA ASP A 157 -13.37 4.44 17.22
C ASP A 157 -14.70 4.97 16.66
N LEU A 158 -14.76 5.31 15.37
CA LEU A 158 -15.89 6.06 14.81
C LEU A 158 -17.11 5.18 14.54
N ASP A 159 -18.28 5.64 15.00
CA ASP A 159 -19.55 4.98 14.71
C ASP A 159 -20.09 5.44 13.35
N TYR A 160 -19.84 4.63 12.31
CA TYR A 160 -20.32 4.90 10.95
C TYR A 160 -21.82 4.67 10.73
N SER A 161 -22.52 4.09 11.70
CA SER A 161 -23.99 4.05 11.67
C SER A 161 -24.60 5.39 12.09
N HIS A 162 -23.84 6.25 12.79
CA HIS A 162 -24.30 7.56 13.21
C HIS A 162 -24.41 8.51 12.00
N PRO A 163 -25.60 9.07 11.69
CA PRO A 163 -25.81 9.86 10.47
C PRO A 163 -24.90 11.08 10.33
N GLU A 164 -24.55 11.73 11.45
CA GLU A 164 -23.63 12.88 11.42
C GLU A 164 -22.20 12.48 11.06
N VAL A 165 -21.73 11.31 11.53
CA VAL A 165 -20.39 10.79 11.22
C VAL A 165 -20.30 10.41 9.75
N GLU A 166 -21.25 9.60 9.27
CA GLU A 166 -21.31 9.21 7.85
C GLU A 166 -21.34 10.45 6.96
N LYS A 167 -22.22 11.42 7.27
CA LYS A 167 -22.36 12.65 6.48
C LYS A 167 -21.09 13.50 6.49
N ASP A 168 -20.46 13.73 7.63
CA ASP A 168 -19.24 14.56 7.72
C ASP A 168 -18.08 13.92 6.96
N VAL A 169 -17.90 12.60 7.05
CA VAL A 169 -16.80 11.91 6.35
C VAL A 169 -17.04 11.87 4.84
N LEU A 170 -18.29 11.68 4.38
CA LEU A 170 -18.62 11.81 2.96
C LEU A 170 -18.38 13.23 2.43
N ASN A 171 -18.78 14.25 3.20
CA ASN A 171 -18.52 15.65 2.87
C ASN A 171 -17.02 15.95 2.83
N TRP A 172 -16.24 15.37 3.74
CA TRP A 172 -14.79 15.49 3.75
C TRP A 172 -14.17 14.93 2.48
N GLY A 173 -14.59 13.73 2.03
CA GLY A 173 -14.10 13.15 0.79
C GLY A 173 -14.34 14.05 -0.43
N ALA A 174 -15.55 14.61 -0.52
CA ALA A 174 -15.91 15.58 -1.54
C ALA A 174 -15.11 16.88 -1.46
N TRP A 175 -14.88 17.40 -0.26
CA TRP A 175 -14.07 18.60 -0.03
C TRP A 175 -12.61 18.37 -0.42
N LEU A 176 -12.02 17.26 0.01
CA LEU A 176 -10.64 16.87 -0.27
C LEU A 176 -10.38 16.80 -1.78
N ALA A 177 -11.30 16.17 -2.52
CA ALA A 177 -11.24 16.12 -3.99
C ALA A 177 -11.36 17.49 -4.67
N GLY A 178 -11.97 18.47 -4.01
CA GLY A 178 -12.02 19.86 -4.48
C GLY A 178 -10.76 20.65 -4.14
N GLU A 179 -10.07 20.32 -3.05
CA GLU A 179 -8.87 21.04 -2.58
C GLU A 179 -7.59 20.62 -3.30
N LEU A 180 -7.49 19.35 -3.69
CA LEU A 180 -6.27 18.76 -4.23
C LEU A 180 -6.55 18.01 -5.54
N PRO A 181 -5.66 18.09 -6.55
CA PRO A 181 -5.81 17.37 -7.82
C PRO A 181 -5.40 15.90 -7.68
N LEU A 182 -6.12 15.15 -6.86
CA LEU A 182 -5.85 13.75 -6.56
C LEU A 182 -6.25 12.82 -7.71
N ALA A 183 -5.60 11.67 -7.78
CA ALA A 183 -5.88 10.59 -8.72
C ALA A 183 -6.47 9.34 -8.04
N GLY A 184 -6.63 9.35 -6.71
CA GLY A 184 -7.02 8.17 -5.96
C GLY A 184 -6.87 8.32 -4.45
N ILE A 185 -7.22 7.25 -3.73
CA ILE A 185 -7.16 7.17 -2.27
C ILE A 185 -6.67 5.77 -1.84
N ARG A 186 -5.71 5.74 -0.90
CA ARG A 186 -5.40 4.58 -0.05
C ARG A 186 -6.23 4.69 1.20
N PHE A 187 -6.97 3.65 1.54
CA PHE A 187 -7.72 3.58 2.78
C PHE A 187 -6.95 2.74 3.79
N ASP A 188 -6.70 3.33 4.94
CA ASP A 188 -6.10 2.70 6.11
C ASP A 188 -7.06 1.71 6.76
N ALA A 189 -6.56 0.63 7.34
CA ALA A 189 -7.28 -0.22 8.30
C ALA A 189 -8.69 -0.67 7.84
N VAL A 190 -8.90 -0.98 6.56
CA VAL A 190 -10.26 -1.13 5.96
C VAL A 190 -11.06 -2.32 6.49
N LYS A 191 -10.44 -3.18 7.29
CA LYS A 191 -11.09 -4.33 7.93
C LYS A 191 -11.76 -3.98 9.28
N HIS A 192 -11.55 -2.75 9.74
CA HIS A 192 -11.90 -2.28 11.09
C HIS A 192 -13.03 -1.24 11.12
N TYR A 193 -13.64 -0.91 9.99
CA TYR A 193 -14.83 -0.07 9.96
C TYR A 193 -15.74 -0.47 8.81
N SER A 194 -17.00 -0.04 8.90
CA SER A 194 -18.09 -0.40 8.00
C SER A 194 -17.69 -0.48 6.51
N GLU A 195 -17.71 -1.69 5.95
CA GLU A 195 -17.55 -1.97 4.53
C GLU A 195 -18.62 -1.25 3.71
N ASP A 196 -19.85 -1.21 4.22
CA ASP A 196 -20.99 -0.56 3.59
C ASP A 196 -20.81 0.96 3.52
N PHE A 197 -20.30 1.60 4.58
CA PHE A 197 -19.91 3.00 4.54
C PHE A 197 -18.85 3.24 3.47
N LEU A 198 -17.77 2.45 3.44
CA LEU A 198 -16.70 2.64 2.48
C LEU A 198 -17.19 2.43 1.04
N ARG A 199 -18.10 1.48 0.81
CA ARG A 199 -18.77 1.29 -0.50
C ARG A 199 -19.58 2.52 -0.90
N LYS A 200 -20.33 3.13 0.02
CA LYS A 200 -21.06 4.39 -0.23
C LYS A 200 -20.09 5.53 -0.55
N PHE A 201 -18.98 5.64 0.19
CA PHE A 201 -17.94 6.64 -0.06
C PHE A 201 -17.38 6.52 -1.47
N ILE A 202 -16.95 5.32 -1.87
CA ILE A 202 -16.41 5.07 -3.21
C ILE A 202 -17.45 5.37 -4.29
N SER A 203 -18.70 4.95 -4.09
CA SER A 203 -19.79 5.21 -5.03
C SER A 203 -20.05 6.72 -5.19
N MET A 204 -20.05 7.48 -4.09
CA MET A 204 -20.19 8.93 -4.11
C MET A 204 -19.05 9.61 -4.89
N MET A 205 -17.81 9.16 -4.71
CA MET A 205 -16.66 9.69 -5.44
C MET A 205 -16.76 9.40 -6.95
N ASP A 206 -17.14 8.18 -7.31
CA ASP A 206 -17.40 7.77 -8.70
C ASP A 206 -18.50 8.61 -9.36
N ASP A 207 -19.64 8.80 -8.67
CA ASP A 207 -20.80 9.51 -9.20
C ASP A 207 -20.51 11.00 -9.40
N LYS A 208 -19.76 11.61 -8.48
CA LYS A 208 -19.49 13.05 -8.48
C LYS A 208 -18.32 13.46 -9.37
N TYR A 209 -17.26 12.65 -9.42
CA TYR A 209 -16.02 13.00 -10.13
C TYR A 209 -15.76 12.11 -11.36
N GLY A 210 -16.58 11.08 -11.57
CA GLY A 210 -16.50 10.21 -12.74
C GLY A 210 -15.40 9.15 -12.65
N ARG A 211 -15.16 8.49 -13.78
CA ARG A 211 -14.14 7.44 -13.90
C ARG A 211 -12.75 8.07 -13.96
N GLY A 212 -11.86 7.63 -13.09
CA GLY A 212 -10.46 8.08 -13.09
C GLY A 212 -9.75 7.97 -11.75
N TRP A 213 -10.52 7.83 -10.66
CA TRP A 213 -9.97 7.61 -9.34
C TRP A 213 -9.58 6.13 -9.15
N PHE A 214 -8.42 5.92 -8.55
CA PHE A 214 -7.96 4.60 -8.11
C PHE A 214 -8.13 4.47 -6.60
N PHE A 215 -8.71 3.37 -6.16
CA PHE A 215 -8.93 3.09 -4.75
C PHE A 215 -8.23 1.80 -4.33
N VAL A 216 -7.48 1.86 -3.23
CA VAL A 216 -6.83 0.69 -2.63
C VAL A 216 -7.05 0.69 -1.12
N GLY A 217 -7.38 -0.48 -0.55
CA GLY A 217 -7.51 -0.66 0.88
C GLY A 217 -6.38 -1.48 1.48
N GLU A 218 -5.99 -1.13 2.68
CA GLU A 218 -5.14 -1.94 3.54
C GLU A 218 -6.00 -2.93 4.34
N PHE A 219 -6.31 -4.06 3.73
CA PHE A 219 -6.98 -5.19 4.38
C PHE A 219 -5.90 -6.15 4.90
N TRP A 220 -5.38 -5.88 6.10
CA TRP A 220 -4.23 -6.62 6.62
C TRP A 220 -4.62 -7.99 7.20
N LYS A 221 -4.77 -8.97 6.30
CA LYS A 221 -5.09 -10.37 6.63
C LYS A 221 -4.59 -11.32 5.55
N ASP A 222 -4.04 -12.45 5.97
CA ASP A 222 -3.58 -13.52 5.05
C ASP A 222 -4.71 -14.52 4.76
N SER A 223 -5.83 -14.03 4.22
CA SER A 223 -6.99 -14.86 3.89
C SER A 223 -7.56 -14.45 2.54
N LEU A 224 -7.18 -15.16 1.47
CA LEU A 224 -7.67 -14.90 0.12
C LEU A 224 -9.19 -14.94 -0.01
N ASN A 225 -9.85 -15.79 0.77
CA ASN A 225 -11.31 -15.91 0.73
C ASN A 225 -11.99 -14.66 1.30
N ASP A 226 -11.45 -14.09 2.37
CA ASP A 226 -12.00 -12.86 2.95
C ASP A 226 -11.69 -11.67 2.06
N MET A 227 -10.46 -11.55 1.54
CA MET A 227 -10.08 -10.50 0.58
C MET A 227 -10.93 -10.55 -0.69
N SER A 228 -11.17 -11.74 -1.25
CA SER A 228 -12.02 -11.89 -2.45
C SER A 228 -13.47 -11.53 -2.18
N ARG A 229 -13.99 -11.86 -0.99
CA ARG A 229 -15.35 -11.48 -0.56
C ARG A 229 -15.47 -9.97 -0.42
N TYR A 230 -14.48 -9.34 0.20
CA TYR A 230 -14.38 -7.89 0.36
C TYR A 230 -14.40 -7.19 -1.01
N LEU A 231 -13.53 -7.62 -1.93
CA LEU A 231 -13.48 -7.10 -3.30
C LEU A 231 -14.79 -7.29 -4.07
N ALA A 232 -15.46 -8.42 -3.89
CA ALA A 232 -16.76 -8.69 -4.50
C ALA A 232 -17.84 -7.74 -3.98
N ARG A 233 -17.89 -7.47 -2.66
CA ARG A 233 -18.81 -6.50 -2.05
C ARG A 233 -18.57 -5.07 -2.54
N MET A 234 -17.32 -4.72 -2.83
CA MET A 234 -16.93 -3.44 -3.44
C MET A 234 -17.17 -3.37 -4.96
N GLY A 235 -17.80 -4.38 -5.57
CA GLY A 235 -18.07 -4.43 -7.00
C GLY A 235 -16.81 -4.47 -7.87
N LYS A 236 -15.67 -4.92 -7.31
CA LYS A 236 -14.34 -4.91 -7.94
C LYS A 236 -13.88 -3.57 -8.51
N LYS A 237 -14.45 -2.45 -8.03
CA LYS A 237 -13.96 -1.09 -8.28
C LYS A 237 -12.87 -0.64 -7.30
N PHE A 238 -12.45 -1.56 -6.45
CA PHE A 238 -11.52 -1.37 -5.34
C PHE A 238 -10.37 -2.36 -5.49
N SER A 239 -9.19 -2.00 -5.01
CA SER A 239 -8.03 -2.89 -4.96
C SER A 239 -7.62 -3.14 -3.51
N LEU A 240 -6.87 -4.20 -3.26
CA LEU A 240 -6.26 -4.47 -1.95
C LEU A 240 -4.75 -4.64 -2.11
N PHE A 241 -3.99 -4.31 -1.06
CA PHE A 241 -2.58 -4.70 -0.99
C PHE A 241 -2.46 -6.22 -0.89
N ASP A 242 -1.53 -6.80 -1.64
CA ASP A 242 -1.28 -8.24 -1.67
C ASP A 242 -0.42 -8.68 -0.47
N VAL A 243 -1.03 -8.68 0.71
CA VAL A 243 -0.40 -9.10 1.97
C VAL A 243 0.12 -10.55 1.92
N PRO A 244 -0.61 -11.53 1.36
CA PRO A 244 -0.08 -12.90 1.21
C PRO A 244 1.25 -12.94 0.42
N LEU A 245 1.40 -12.13 -0.64
CA LEU A 245 2.65 -12.06 -1.39
C LEU A 245 3.82 -11.52 -0.55
N VAL A 246 3.58 -10.56 0.34
CA VAL A 246 4.60 -10.06 1.28
C VAL A 246 5.07 -11.18 2.21
N TYR A 247 4.14 -11.97 2.75
CA TYR A 247 4.50 -13.12 3.59
C TYR A 247 5.24 -14.21 2.81
N ASN A 248 4.87 -14.49 1.55
CA ASN A 248 5.61 -15.39 0.69
C ASN A 248 7.06 -14.90 0.47
N PHE A 249 7.26 -13.60 0.19
CA PHE A 249 8.61 -13.03 0.08
C PHE A 249 9.39 -13.14 1.37
N SER A 250 8.78 -12.84 2.52
CA SER A 250 9.43 -12.98 3.82
C SER A 250 9.89 -14.42 4.03
N GLN A 251 8.98 -15.41 3.92
CA GLN A 251 9.28 -16.82 4.16
C GLN A 251 10.37 -17.35 3.21
N ILE A 252 10.27 -17.05 1.91
CA ILE A 252 11.25 -17.50 0.90
C ILE A 252 12.62 -16.89 1.15
N SER A 253 12.68 -15.60 1.52
CA SER A 253 13.95 -14.90 1.75
C SER A 253 14.74 -15.43 2.96
N GLN A 254 14.06 -16.07 3.91
CA GLN A 254 14.65 -16.66 5.11
C GLN A 254 14.99 -18.15 4.93
N GLY A 255 14.48 -18.79 3.88
CA GLY A 255 14.73 -20.19 3.56
C GLY A 255 15.99 -20.41 2.73
N ASN A 256 16.70 -21.51 2.96
CA ASN A 256 17.79 -21.93 2.08
C ASN A 256 17.24 -22.61 0.83
N SER A 257 17.46 -22.01 -0.35
CA SER A 257 17.03 -22.59 -1.65
C SER A 257 15.53 -22.92 -1.71
N ALA A 258 14.68 -22.04 -1.18
CA ALA A 258 13.22 -22.20 -1.23
C ALA A 258 12.72 -22.35 -2.67
N ASP A 259 11.64 -23.10 -2.86
CA ASP A 259 11.05 -23.35 -4.18
C ASP A 259 10.35 -22.08 -4.70
N MET A 260 11.06 -21.30 -5.51
CA MET A 260 10.60 -20.03 -6.09
C MET A 260 9.37 -20.20 -6.98
N ARG A 261 9.08 -21.40 -7.50
CA ARG A 261 7.90 -21.65 -8.33
C ARG A 261 6.59 -21.40 -7.55
N LYS A 262 6.66 -21.47 -6.22
CA LYS A 262 5.55 -21.26 -5.29
C LYS A 262 5.38 -19.81 -4.83
N VAL A 263 6.20 -18.88 -5.32
CA VAL A 263 6.20 -17.48 -4.82
C VAL A 263 4.84 -16.79 -4.95
N PHE A 264 4.03 -17.20 -5.94
CA PHE A 264 2.69 -16.66 -6.16
C PHE A 264 1.57 -17.57 -5.66
N ASP A 265 1.88 -18.72 -5.07
CA ASP A 265 0.86 -19.62 -4.52
C ASP A 265 0.10 -18.89 -3.42
N ASP A 266 -1.23 -19.02 -3.47
CA ASP A 266 -2.14 -18.41 -2.50
C ASP A 266 -1.98 -16.88 -2.36
N THR A 267 -1.62 -16.19 -3.45
CA THR A 267 -1.52 -14.72 -3.48
C THR A 267 -2.71 -14.01 -4.13
N LEU A 268 -2.95 -12.76 -3.74
CA LEU A 268 -4.05 -11.99 -4.32
C LEU A 268 -3.79 -11.73 -5.81
N VAL A 269 -2.55 -11.44 -6.21
CA VAL A 269 -2.20 -11.21 -7.61
C VAL A 269 -2.38 -12.46 -8.49
N GLN A 270 -2.27 -13.67 -7.91
CA GLN A 270 -2.59 -14.91 -8.63
C GLN A 270 -4.10 -15.03 -8.88
N ARG A 271 -4.94 -14.66 -7.91
CA ARG A 271 -6.40 -14.85 -7.95
C ARG A 271 -7.16 -13.70 -8.62
N GLU A 272 -6.80 -12.46 -8.30
CA GLU A 272 -7.48 -11.22 -8.70
C GLU A 272 -6.45 -10.19 -9.23
N PRO A 273 -5.75 -10.48 -10.35
CA PRO A 273 -4.57 -9.74 -10.82
C PRO A 273 -4.79 -8.25 -11.12
N VAL A 274 -6.05 -7.84 -11.39
CA VAL A 274 -6.42 -6.45 -11.69
C VAL A 274 -6.69 -5.64 -10.41
N ASN A 275 -7.09 -6.31 -9.33
CA ASN A 275 -7.46 -5.70 -8.05
C ASN A 275 -6.36 -5.87 -6.99
N ALA A 276 -5.17 -6.33 -7.38
CA ALA A 276 -4.03 -6.57 -6.49
C ALA A 276 -2.99 -5.46 -6.62
N VAL A 277 -2.67 -4.81 -5.50
CA VAL A 277 -1.50 -3.93 -5.37
C VAL A 277 -0.37 -4.72 -4.73
N THR A 278 0.58 -5.14 -5.55
CA THR A 278 1.73 -5.94 -5.10
C THR A 278 2.82 -5.05 -4.53
N LEU A 279 3.43 -5.43 -3.42
CA LEU A 279 4.49 -4.69 -2.75
C LEU A 279 5.55 -5.63 -2.18
N VAL A 280 6.74 -5.11 -1.92
CA VAL A 280 7.79 -5.83 -1.20
C VAL A 280 7.71 -5.52 0.30
N MET A 281 7.62 -4.25 0.65
CA MET A 281 7.61 -3.79 2.04
C MET A 281 6.75 -2.53 2.15
N ASN A 282 6.29 -2.18 3.35
CA ASN A 282 5.69 -0.89 3.66
C ASN A 282 6.20 -0.37 5.02
N HIS A 283 5.55 0.68 5.53
CA HIS A 283 5.89 1.30 6.81
C HIS A 283 5.50 0.45 8.04
N ASP A 284 4.61 -0.54 7.91
CA ASP A 284 4.20 -1.43 9.00
C ASP A 284 5.06 -2.69 9.07
N THR A 285 5.58 -3.14 7.92
CA THR A 285 6.36 -4.38 7.80
C THR A 285 7.86 -4.18 7.84
N GLN A 286 8.34 -2.93 7.83
CA GLN A 286 9.76 -2.63 8.02
C GLN A 286 10.22 -3.10 9.42
N PRO A 287 11.54 -3.27 9.63
CA PRO A 287 12.08 -3.68 10.92
C PRO A 287 11.59 -2.78 12.07
N TYR A 288 11.30 -3.39 13.22
CA TYR A 288 10.91 -2.72 14.46
C TYR A 288 9.52 -2.04 14.42
N GLN A 289 8.62 -2.49 13.56
CA GLN A 289 7.24 -2.00 13.46
C GLN A 289 6.22 -3.10 13.77
N ALA A 290 4.95 -2.71 13.91
CA ALA A 290 3.90 -3.58 14.46
C ALA A 290 3.64 -4.85 13.65
N LEU A 291 3.84 -4.80 12.33
CA LEU A 291 3.55 -5.89 11.40
C LEU A 291 4.84 -6.41 10.71
N GLU A 292 5.98 -6.29 11.39
CA GLU A 292 7.30 -6.65 10.85
C GLU A 292 7.27 -7.98 10.09
N ALA A 293 7.65 -7.94 8.81
CA ALA A 293 7.75 -9.10 7.93
C ALA A 293 9.12 -9.07 7.26
N PRO A 294 10.15 -9.63 7.90
CA PRO A 294 11.53 -9.42 7.47
C PRO A 294 11.79 -10.09 6.12
N ILE A 295 12.23 -9.29 5.15
CA ILE A 295 12.70 -9.74 3.84
C ILE A 295 14.21 -9.51 3.76
N ALA A 296 14.97 -10.57 3.55
CA ALA A 296 16.42 -10.49 3.48
C ALA A 296 16.90 -9.59 2.31
N ASP A 297 17.92 -8.77 2.56
CA ASP A 297 18.40 -7.76 1.59
C ASP A 297 18.80 -8.35 0.23
N TRP A 298 19.39 -9.55 0.23
CA TRP A 298 19.78 -10.24 -0.99
C TRP A 298 18.58 -10.63 -1.86
N PHE A 299 17.40 -10.82 -1.26
CA PHE A 299 16.18 -11.25 -1.94
C PHE A 299 15.35 -10.06 -2.47
N LYS A 300 15.49 -8.87 -1.90
CA LYS A 300 14.78 -7.66 -2.35
C LYS A 300 14.86 -7.41 -3.87
N PRO A 301 16.01 -7.50 -4.56
CA PRO A 301 16.04 -7.31 -6.01
C PRO A 301 15.23 -8.37 -6.79
N LEU A 302 15.17 -9.62 -6.29
CA LEU A 302 14.35 -10.67 -6.87
C LEU A 302 12.86 -10.35 -6.68
N ALA A 303 12.46 -9.96 -5.47
CA ALA A 303 11.08 -9.57 -5.16
C ALA A 303 10.62 -8.37 -5.99
N TYR A 304 11.46 -7.33 -6.11
CA TYR A 304 11.17 -6.18 -6.96
C TYR A 304 11.09 -6.54 -8.44
N ALA A 305 11.96 -7.42 -8.96
CA ALA A 305 11.85 -7.90 -10.34
C ALA A 305 10.52 -8.64 -10.59
N LEU A 306 10.09 -9.48 -9.64
CA LEU A 306 8.83 -10.22 -9.72
C LEU A 306 7.62 -9.28 -9.80
N ILE A 307 7.54 -8.23 -8.97
CA ILE A 307 6.39 -7.31 -9.00
C ILE A 307 6.49 -6.26 -10.13
N LEU A 308 7.70 -5.81 -10.49
CA LEU A 308 7.89 -4.73 -11.47
C LEU A 308 7.91 -5.22 -12.91
N LEU A 309 8.40 -6.43 -13.21
CA LEU A 309 8.67 -6.82 -14.60
C LEU A 309 7.67 -7.86 -15.14
N ARG A 310 6.74 -8.31 -14.30
CA ARG A 310 5.61 -9.16 -14.71
C ARG A 310 4.38 -8.32 -15.06
N THR A 311 3.42 -8.98 -15.71
CA THR A 311 2.21 -8.36 -16.28
C THR A 311 1.11 -8.14 -15.25
N SER A 312 0.90 -9.11 -14.36
CA SER A 312 -0.17 -9.07 -13.35
C SER A 312 0.19 -8.17 -12.16
N GLY A 313 -0.83 -7.56 -11.56
CA GLY A 313 -0.69 -6.72 -10.38
C GLY A 313 -0.28 -5.28 -10.68
N TYR A 314 -0.60 -4.41 -9.73
CA TYR A 314 -0.15 -3.04 -9.70
C TYR A 314 1.00 -2.92 -8.68
N PRO A 315 2.27 -2.86 -9.12
CA PRO A 315 3.40 -2.76 -8.20
C PRO A 315 3.50 -1.41 -7.50
N CYS A 316 3.69 -1.48 -6.19
CA CYS A 316 4.02 -0.37 -5.30
C CYS A 316 5.49 -0.49 -4.87
N VAL A 317 6.28 0.56 -5.14
CA VAL A 317 7.66 0.67 -4.67
C VAL A 317 7.66 1.43 -3.35
N TRP A 318 8.36 0.91 -2.35
CA TRP A 318 8.40 1.54 -1.04
C TRP A 318 9.53 2.56 -0.93
N TYR A 319 9.22 3.71 -0.34
CA TYR A 319 10.13 4.83 -0.17
C TYR A 319 11.42 4.43 0.57
N GLY A 320 11.29 3.67 1.67
CA GLY A 320 12.44 3.25 2.47
C GLY A 320 13.39 2.29 1.75
N ASP A 321 12.91 1.52 0.77
CA ASP A 321 13.79 0.67 -0.05
C ASP A 321 14.45 1.48 -1.17
N LEU A 322 13.82 2.57 -1.63
CA LEU A 322 14.34 3.42 -2.69
C LEU A 322 15.41 4.39 -2.18
N TYR A 323 15.16 5.04 -1.04
CA TYR A 323 16.02 6.09 -0.46
C TYR A 323 16.75 5.67 0.82
N GLY A 324 16.43 4.49 1.36
CA GLY A 324 16.86 4.10 2.69
C GLY A 324 15.95 4.69 3.78
N ILE A 325 16.18 4.26 5.01
CA ILE A 325 15.53 4.80 6.22
C ILE A 325 16.60 5.48 7.06
N LYS A 326 16.25 6.65 7.61
CA LYS A 326 17.03 7.37 8.61
C LYS A 326 16.36 7.23 9.98
N GLY A 327 17.08 7.55 11.05
CA GLY A 327 16.56 7.52 12.42
C GLY A 327 17.35 6.56 13.30
N GLU A 328 16.69 6.04 14.35
CA GLU A 328 17.31 5.16 15.35
C GLU A 328 17.82 3.84 14.75
N HIS A 329 17.11 3.31 13.75
CA HIS A 329 17.46 2.09 13.02
C HIS A 329 17.63 2.38 11.53
N PRO A 330 18.77 2.95 11.11
CA PRO A 330 18.98 3.34 9.72
C PRO A 330 19.27 2.14 8.82
N PHE A 331 18.75 2.19 7.59
CA PHE A 331 19.01 1.21 6.54
C PHE A 331 19.35 1.92 5.23
N PRO A 332 20.35 1.45 4.46
CA PRO A 332 20.66 2.05 3.16
C PRO A 332 19.57 1.74 2.11
N PRO A 333 19.58 2.44 0.96
CA PRO A 333 18.80 2.03 -0.20
C PRO A 333 19.00 0.54 -0.52
N SER A 334 17.91 -0.14 -0.84
CA SER A 334 17.89 -1.57 -1.12
C SER A 334 18.37 -1.91 -2.53
N CYS A 335 18.52 -3.21 -2.82
CA CYS A 335 18.94 -3.73 -4.13
C CYS A 335 20.30 -3.20 -4.59
N TRP A 336 21.16 -2.76 -3.66
CA TRP A 336 22.45 -2.11 -3.96
C TRP A 336 22.32 -0.95 -4.97
N GLY A 337 21.22 -0.19 -4.87
CA GLY A 337 20.95 0.96 -5.76
C GLY A 337 20.38 0.60 -7.14
N ALA A 338 20.06 -0.66 -7.42
CA ALA A 338 19.51 -1.08 -8.72
C ALA A 338 17.99 -0.92 -8.86
N LEU A 339 17.27 -0.57 -7.79
CA LEU A 339 15.81 -0.43 -7.81
C LEU A 339 15.30 0.62 -8.84
N PRO A 340 15.92 1.82 -8.98
CA PRO A 340 15.60 2.74 -10.07
C PRO A 340 15.75 2.14 -11.47
N LYS A 341 16.76 1.28 -11.69
CA LYS A 341 16.97 0.58 -12.96
C LYS A 341 15.88 -0.46 -13.22
N LEU A 342 15.44 -1.22 -12.21
CA LEU A 342 14.29 -2.12 -12.34
C LEU A 342 13.00 -1.36 -12.69
N MET A 343 12.77 -0.21 -12.06
CA MET A 343 11.63 0.67 -12.39
C MET A 343 11.73 1.22 -13.82
N LEU A 344 12.93 1.56 -14.28
CA LEU A 344 13.17 2.01 -15.64
C LEU A 344 12.95 0.89 -16.66
N ALA A 345 13.37 -0.33 -16.35
CA ALA A 345 13.10 -1.52 -17.17
C ALA A 345 11.60 -1.78 -17.29
N ARG A 346 10.82 -1.62 -16.19
CA ARG A 346 9.35 -1.67 -16.27
C ARG A 346 8.80 -0.60 -17.22
N LYS A 347 9.31 0.64 -17.12
CA LYS A 347 8.85 1.79 -17.93
C LYS A 347 9.15 1.65 -19.42
N LEU A 348 10.24 0.98 -19.79
CA LEU A 348 10.70 0.94 -21.18
C LEU A 348 10.42 -0.41 -21.88
N TYR A 349 10.51 -1.52 -21.15
CA TYR A 349 10.71 -2.83 -21.78
C TYR A 349 9.74 -3.92 -21.32
N ALA A 350 9.12 -3.81 -20.14
CA ALA A 350 8.22 -4.83 -19.61
C ALA A 350 6.80 -4.79 -20.24
N TYR A 351 6.71 -4.80 -21.57
CA TYR A 351 5.48 -4.70 -22.36
C TYR A 351 5.21 -5.95 -23.18
N GLY A 352 3.98 -6.10 -23.66
CA GLY A 352 3.60 -7.21 -24.52
C GLY A 352 3.17 -8.47 -23.78
N GLU A 353 2.94 -9.51 -24.57
CA GLU A 353 2.69 -10.86 -24.09
C GLU A 353 3.85 -11.34 -23.21
N GLN A 354 3.52 -12.22 -22.26
CA GLN A 354 4.48 -12.79 -21.33
C GLN A 354 4.56 -14.30 -21.48
N ALA A 355 5.78 -14.85 -21.52
CA ALA A 355 6.03 -16.28 -21.42
C ALA A 355 6.83 -16.60 -20.15
N ASP A 356 6.30 -17.48 -19.30
CA ASP A 356 6.91 -17.87 -18.03
C ASP A 356 7.71 -19.17 -18.16
N TYR A 357 8.92 -19.19 -17.60
CA TYR A 357 9.83 -20.34 -17.52
C TYR A 357 10.06 -20.70 -16.05
N PHE A 358 8.99 -21.14 -15.38
CA PHE A 358 8.97 -21.50 -13.95
C PHE A 358 9.18 -23.02 -13.78
N ASP A 359 10.14 -23.57 -14.52
CA ASP A 359 10.41 -25.00 -14.67
C ASP A 359 11.49 -25.54 -13.72
N TYR A 360 12.15 -24.67 -12.96
CA TYR A 360 13.17 -25.05 -11.98
C TYR A 360 12.98 -24.34 -10.64
N GLN A 361 13.26 -25.04 -9.54
CA GLN A 361 12.90 -24.60 -8.19
C GLN A 361 13.58 -23.31 -7.77
N THR A 362 14.86 -23.15 -8.07
CA THR A 362 15.64 -22.00 -7.59
C THR A 362 15.92 -20.96 -8.65
N CYS A 363 15.68 -21.29 -9.93
CA CYS A 363 15.92 -20.42 -11.07
C CYS A 363 14.62 -20.20 -11.83
N LEU A 364 14.15 -18.95 -11.85
CA LEU A 364 12.98 -18.53 -12.61
C LEU A 364 13.38 -17.63 -13.77
N GLY A 365 12.52 -17.55 -14.77
CA GLY A 365 12.66 -16.55 -15.82
C GLY A 365 11.37 -16.34 -16.57
N TRP A 366 11.30 -15.23 -17.27
CA TRP A 366 10.17 -14.89 -18.11
C TRP A 366 10.60 -13.91 -19.19
N VAL A 367 9.82 -13.88 -20.26
CA VAL A 367 9.99 -12.97 -21.39
C VAL A 367 8.81 -12.04 -21.48
N LYS A 368 9.06 -10.79 -21.85
CA LYS A 368 8.10 -9.81 -22.30
C LYS A 368 8.39 -9.53 -23.77
N TYR A 369 7.45 -9.82 -24.66
CA TYR A 369 7.68 -9.77 -26.12
C TYR A 369 7.63 -8.36 -26.72
N GLY A 370 7.29 -7.35 -25.93
CA GLY A 370 7.04 -6.01 -26.44
C GLY A 370 5.69 -5.88 -27.15
N THR A 371 5.38 -4.65 -27.54
CA THR A 371 4.18 -4.29 -28.31
C THR A 371 4.59 -3.57 -29.60
N TRP A 372 3.65 -3.36 -30.51
CA TRP A 372 3.91 -2.64 -31.77
C TRP A 372 4.54 -1.25 -31.57
N ASP A 373 4.21 -0.55 -30.48
CA ASP A 373 4.76 0.76 -30.11
C ASP A 373 5.97 0.67 -29.15
N ARG A 374 6.23 -0.51 -28.57
CA ARG A 374 7.35 -0.79 -27.66
C ARG A 374 7.95 -2.17 -27.97
N PRO A 375 8.64 -2.31 -29.11
CA PRO A 375 8.92 -3.62 -29.70
C PRO A 375 10.06 -4.39 -29.03
N HIS A 376 10.87 -3.75 -28.17
CA HIS A 376 12.12 -4.36 -27.71
C HIS A 376 11.93 -5.48 -26.70
N GLY A 377 10.87 -5.45 -25.89
CA GLY A 377 10.65 -6.45 -24.86
C GLY A 377 11.80 -6.57 -23.85
N CYS A 378 11.76 -7.62 -23.02
CA CYS A 378 12.88 -8.02 -22.16
C CYS A 378 12.84 -9.51 -21.80
N ALA A 379 13.98 -10.05 -21.40
CA ALA A 379 14.13 -11.39 -20.86
C ALA A 379 14.72 -11.29 -19.45
N VAL A 380 13.99 -11.78 -18.46
CA VAL A 380 14.39 -11.72 -17.05
C VAL A 380 14.74 -13.13 -16.60
N VAL A 381 15.88 -13.27 -15.93
CA VAL A 381 16.30 -14.52 -15.28
C VAL A 381 16.78 -14.18 -13.88
N LEU A 382 16.32 -14.96 -12.89
CA LEU A 382 16.71 -14.79 -11.50
C LEU A 382 16.94 -16.13 -10.83
N SER A 383 17.80 -16.14 -9.82
CA SER A 383 18.07 -17.31 -9.01
C SER A 383 18.18 -16.96 -7.53
N ASN A 384 17.51 -17.73 -6.66
CA ASN A 384 17.62 -17.58 -5.20
C ASN A 384 18.68 -18.52 -4.57
N ALA A 385 19.38 -19.29 -5.39
CA ALA A 385 20.48 -20.17 -5.00
C ALA A 385 21.71 -19.82 -5.86
N GLY A 386 22.45 -20.82 -6.37
CA GLY A 386 23.61 -20.60 -7.25
C GLY A 386 23.29 -19.89 -8.57
N PRO A 387 24.29 -19.67 -9.44
CA PRO A 387 24.09 -19.02 -10.74
C PRO A 387 22.98 -19.69 -11.55
N GLY A 388 22.10 -18.88 -12.14
CA GLY A 388 20.97 -19.33 -12.93
C GLY A 388 21.26 -19.27 -14.43
N GLU A 389 20.71 -20.21 -15.19
CA GLU A 389 20.66 -20.18 -16.66
C GLU A 389 19.28 -20.59 -17.13
N LYS A 390 18.77 -19.92 -18.16
CA LYS A 390 17.56 -20.33 -18.90
C LYS A 390 17.69 -20.06 -20.38
N ARG A 391 17.30 -21.06 -21.18
CA ARG A 391 17.06 -20.89 -22.62
C ARG A 391 15.62 -20.43 -22.80
N MET A 392 15.41 -19.20 -23.25
CA MET A 392 14.09 -18.59 -23.39
C MET A 392 13.88 -18.05 -24.79
N HIS A 393 12.67 -18.21 -25.30
CA HIS A 393 12.22 -17.66 -26.58
C HIS A 393 11.84 -16.19 -26.41
N VAL A 394 12.56 -15.30 -27.10
CA VAL A 394 12.26 -13.86 -27.16
C VAL A 394 11.60 -13.44 -28.46
N GLY A 395 11.50 -14.34 -29.44
CA GLY A 395 10.86 -14.10 -30.73
C GLY A 395 11.83 -14.03 -31.89
N GLU A 396 11.44 -14.60 -33.03
CA GLU A 396 12.27 -14.71 -34.24
C GLU A 396 12.57 -13.33 -34.86
N MET A 397 11.75 -12.32 -34.57
CA MET A 397 12.01 -10.93 -34.99
C MET A 397 13.30 -10.37 -34.38
N HIS A 398 13.79 -10.94 -33.27
CA HIS A 398 15.04 -10.55 -32.63
C HIS A 398 16.25 -11.38 -33.08
N ALA A 399 16.10 -12.28 -34.06
CA ALA A 399 17.20 -13.11 -34.54
C ALA A 399 18.43 -12.28 -34.97
N GLY A 400 19.60 -12.65 -34.45
CA GLY A 400 20.88 -11.96 -34.69
C GLY A 400 21.10 -10.70 -33.84
N GLU A 401 20.11 -10.27 -33.06
CA GLU A 401 20.31 -9.20 -32.08
C GLU A 401 21.22 -9.65 -30.94
N ARG A 402 21.88 -8.68 -30.31
CA ARG A 402 22.74 -8.89 -29.14
C ARG A 402 22.08 -8.26 -27.92
N TRP A 403 21.80 -9.10 -26.93
CA TRP A 403 21.12 -8.72 -25.71
C TRP A 403 22.10 -8.70 -24.54
N THR A 404 22.03 -7.67 -23.72
CA THR A 404 22.90 -7.48 -22.55
C THR A 404 22.08 -7.07 -21.33
N ASP A 405 22.58 -7.36 -20.14
CA ASP A 405 21.91 -7.02 -18.88
C ASP A 405 21.90 -5.50 -18.64
N VAL A 406 20.72 -4.92 -18.43
CA VAL A 406 20.56 -3.48 -18.17
C VAL A 406 20.88 -3.08 -16.72
N LEU A 407 20.95 -4.04 -15.80
CA LEU A 407 21.35 -3.77 -14.41
C LEU A 407 22.87 -3.57 -14.32
N GLY A 408 23.63 -4.25 -15.19
CA GLY A 408 25.08 -4.21 -15.26
C GLY A 408 25.76 -5.19 -14.29
N TRP A 409 25.02 -6.19 -13.81
CA TRP A 409 25.54 -7.22 -12.90
C TRP A 409 26.06 -8.45 -13.66
N SER A 410 25.66 -8.61 -14.93
CA SER A 410 26.27 -9.57 -15.85
C SER A 410 27.00 -8.84 -16.98
N ASP A 411 28.22 -9.30 -17.28
CA ASP A 411 29.04 -8.89 -18.42
C ASP A 411 28.73 -9.69 -19.70
N ARG A 412 27.82 -10.67 -19.62
CA ARG A 412 27.53 -11.57 -20.74
C ARG A 412 26.64 -10.91 -21.78
N GLU A 413 27.05 -11.07 -23.03
CA GLU A 413 26.23 -10.80 -24.20
C GLU A 413 25.58 -12.10 -24.68
N VAL A 414 24.29 -12.03 -25.03
CA VAL A 414 23.50 -13.12 -25.57
C VAL A 414 23.10 -12.78 -27.00
N GLU A 415 23.60 -13.54 -27.97
CA GLU A 415 23.13 -13.47 -29.35
C GLU A 415 21.85 -14.30 -29.50
N ILE A 416 20.80 -13.70 -30.05
CA ILE A 416 19.52 -14.39 -30.25
C ILE A 416 19.61 -15.25 -31.51
N GLY A 417 19.29 -16.54 -31.36
CA GLY A 417 19.28 -17.50 -32.47
C GLY A 417 18.22 -17.19 -33.53
N ARG A 418 18.37 -17.81 -34.70
CA ARG A 418 17.36 -17.72 -35.79
C ARG A 418 15.99 -18.28 -35.41
N ASP A 419 15.95 -19.15 -34.40
CA ASP A 419 14.75 -19.72 -33.81
C ASP A 419 14.17 -18.83 -32.71
N GLY A 420 14.67 -17.61 -32.52
CA GLY A 420 14.18 -16.66 -31.52
C GLY A 420 14.61 -16.97 -30.08
N PHE A 421 15.47 -17.96 -29.85
CA PHE A 421 15.93 -18.32 -28.51
C PHE A 421 17.27 -17.68 -28.14
N GLY A 422 17.39 -17.28 -26.88
CA GLY A 422 18.64 -16.91 -26.24
C GLY A 422 18.89 -17.74 -24.97
N VAL A 423 20.15 -17.88 -24.57
CA VAL A 423 20.54 -18.51 -23.30
C VAL A 423 20.97 -17.40 -22.33
N PHE A 424 20.08 -17.08 -21.40
CA PHE A 424 20.23 -15.97 -20.46
C PHE A 424 20.73 -16.48 -19.11
N ARG A 425 21.56 -15.68 -18.42
CA ARG A 425 22.18 -16.06 -17.15
C ARG A 425 22.05 -14.98 -16.07
N CYS A 426 22.01 -15.39 -14.81
CA CYS A 426 22.16 -14.49 -13.67
C CYS A 426 23.22 -15.03 -12.70
N GLY A 427 23.74 -14.14 -11.85
CA GLY A 427 24.59 -14.53 -10.73
C GLY A 427 23.84 -15.36 -9.70
N GLN A 428 24.59 -15.84 -8.70
CA GLN A 428 24.03 -16.43 -7.48
C GLN A 428 23.20 -15.38 -6.73
N CYS A 429 22.03 -15.78 -6.19
CA CYS A 429 21.17 -14.91 -5.40
C CYS A 429 20.93 -13.55 -6.08
N SER A 430 20.68 -13.57 -7.40
CA SER A 430 20.71 -12.38 -8.25
C SER A 430 19.66 -12.46 -9.36
N VAL A 431 19.49 -11.34 -10.06
CA VAL A 431 18.58 -11.18 -11.20
C VAL A 431 19.32 -10.43 -12.31
N SER A 432 19.07 -10.84 -13.55
CA SER A 432 19.52 -10.13 -14.76
C SER A 432 18.30 -9.77 -15.61
N VAL A 433 18.34 -8.60 -16.25
CA VAL A 433 17.30 -8.13 -17.16
C VAL A 433 17.93 -7.86 -18.53
N TYR A 434 17.79 -8.81 -19.44
CA TYR A 434 18.35 -8.72 -20.79
C TYR A 434 17.39 -7.97 -21.72
N VAL A 435 17.97 -7.05 -22.47
CA VAL A 435 17.32 -6.27 -23.52
C VAL A 435 18.31 -6.13 -24.67
N ASN A 436 17.84 -5.94 -25.90
CA ASN A 436 18.69 -5.57 -27.04
C ASN A 436 19.62 -4.38 -26.68
N LYS A 437 20.91 -4.49 -27.01
CA LYS A 437 21.93 -3.45 -26.76
C LYS A 437 21.62 -2.12 -27.46
N ASP A 438 20.90 -2.18 -28.57
CA ASP A 438 20.53 -1.03 -29.40
C ASP A 438 19.08 -0.59 -29.14
N ALA A 439 18.44 -1.09 -28.07
CA ALA A 439 17.08 -0.74 -27.71
C ALA A 439 16.94 0.75 -27.37
N LYS A 440 15.87 1.38 -27.85
CA LYS A 440 15.58 2.79 -27.60
C LYS A 440 15.37 3.07 -26.11
N GLY A 441 16.07 4.07 -25.58
CA GLY A 441 15.97 4.49 -24.17
C GLY A 441 16.94 3.77 -23.24
N ARG A 442 17.78 2.86 -23.77
CA ARG A 442 18.74 2.08 -22.99
C ARG A 442 19.86 2.94 -22.41
N GLU A 443 20.23 4.03 -23.08
CA GLU A 443 21.26 4.97 -22.62
C GLU A 443 20.98 5.51 -21.21
N ARG A 444 19.70 5.63 -20.85
CA ARG A 444 19.23 6.11 -19.55
C ARG A 444 19.61 5.24 -18.36
N PHE A 445 20.00 3.98 -18.56
CA PHE A 445 20.47 3.12 -17.48
C PHE A 445 21.87 3.49 -16.96
N SER A 446 22.56 4.38 -17.69
CA SER A 446 23.82 5.00 -17.27
C SER A 446 23.62 6.31 -16.50
N GLU A 447 22.40 6.86 -16.48
CA GLU A 447 22.07 8.05 -15.69
C GLU A 447 22.21 7.74 -14.19
N HIS A 448 22.81 8.68 -13.45
CA HIS A 448 22.87 8.60 -12.00
C HIS A 448 21.49 8.96 -11.42
N PHE A 449 20.94 8.07 -10.60
CA PHE A 449 19.77 8.36 -9.79
C PHE A 449 20.24 8.78 -8.40
N ASP A 450 19.92 10.01 -8.01
CA ASP A 450 20.26 10.51 -6.69
C ASP A 450 19.35 9.89 -5.63
N THR A 451 19.92 9.04 -4.80
CA THR A 451 19.23 8.44 -3.64
C THR A 451 19.38 9.28 -2.38
N ASN A 452 20.20 10.33 -2.38
CA ASN A 452 20.50 11.13 -1.21
C ASN A 452 19.65 12.40 -1.15
N ILE A 453 18.36 12.22 -0.91
CA ILE A 453 17.39 13.32 -0.80
C ILE A 453 17.33 13.95 0.61
N TYR A 454 18.32 13.66 1.46
CA TYR A 454 18.36 14.11 2.86
C TYR A 454 19.42 15.17 3.13
N ASP A 455 20.43 15.28 2.26
CA ASP A 455 21.53 16.24 2.39
C ASP A 455 21.30 17.41 1.43
N GLU A 456 20.27 18.24 1.72
CA GLU A 456 20.05 19.56 1.10
C GLU A 456 20.29 20.70 2.09
#